data_AF-A0A7J5XL09-F1
#
_entry.id   AF-A0A7J5XL09-F1
#
_cell.length_a   1.000
_cell.length_b   1.000
_cell.length_c   1.000
_cell.angle_alpha   90.00
_cell.angle_beta   90.00
_cell.angle_gamma   90.00
#
_symmetry.space_group_name_H-M   'P 1'
#
loop_
_entity.id
_entity.type
_entity.pdbx_description
1 polymer ?
#
loop_
_entity_poly.entity_id
_entity_poly.type
_entity_poly.pdbx_seq_one_letter_code
_entity_poly.pdbx_strand_id
1 'polypeptide(L)'
;MLGEYSSYYGFKTEEMELRVVCLLTLLGVLFVEPGFGQRGDIDINEWLKDKVEFIKKLEEKLKEVEGRQNDFDALETKLNATVDEVTRQKAEMDKLKKENEGLQTRLNATEEEVDKLKQNSAKGGPQIAFSASLANFGEIYKGPCTDKALIFKRVFSNTGNGYDPNTGIFTAPLDGGDKVYMELWDNGRVFDNMNGHTTFSGFLVFPA
;
A
#
# COMPACT_ATOMS: atom_id res chain seq x y z
N MET A 1 46.57 57.31 6.85
CA MET A 1 45.99 56.84 5.57
C MET A 1 44.51 57.14 5.58
N LEU A 2 44.14 58.33 5.13
CA LEU A 2 42.75 58.74 4.86
C LEU A 2 42.77 59.30 3.44
N GLY A 3 42.20 58.55 2.50
CA GLY A 3 42.15 58.93 1.11
C GLY A 3 41.89 57.70 0.29
N GLU A 4 40.62 57.51 -0.09
CA GLU A 4 40.14 56.80 -1.31
C GLU A 4 38.67 56.36 -1.22
N TYR A 5 37.93 56.69 -0.15
CA TYR A 5 36.49 56.39 -0.08
C TYR A 5 35.57 57.37 -0.82
N SER A 6 36.10 58.48 -1.36
CA SER A 6 35.28 59.54 -1.93
C SER A 6 34.95 59.40 -3.42
N SER A 7 35.71 58.64 -4.22
CA SER A 7 35.51 58.60 -5.68
C SER A 7 34.42 57.61 -6.13
N TYR A 8 34.18 56.54 -5.36
CA TYR A 8 33.23 55.49 -5.75
C TYR A 8 31.76 55.93 -5.61
N TYR A 9 31.46 56.81 -4.63
CA TYR A 9 30.13 57.41 -4.49
C TYR A 9 29.91 58.59 -5.46
N GLY A 10 30.96 59.36 -5.79
CA GLY A 10 30.85 60.46 -6.76
C GLY A 10 30.50 59.98 -8.17
N PHE A 11 31.19 58.95 -8.66
CA PHE A 11 31.03 58.45 -10.03
C PHE A 11 29.66 57.78 -10.28
N LYS A 12 29.14 57.05 -9.29
CA LYS A 12 27.84 56.34 -9.39
C LYS A 12 26.65 57.29 -9.30
N THR A 13 26.81 58.40 -8.57
CA THR A 13 25.78 59.44 -8.46
C THR A 13 25.71 60.26 -9.74
N GLU A 14 26.86 60.62 -10.34
CA GLU A 14 26.91 61.29 -11.65
C GLU A 14 26.32 60.42 -12.78
N GLU A 15 26.53 59.10 -12.76
CA GLU A 15 25.94 58.18 -13.76
C GLU A 15 24.41 58.10 -13.64
N MET A 16 23.86 58.14 -12.42
CA MET A 16 22.41 58.20 -12.21
C MET A 16 21.83 59.55 -12.63
N GLU A 17 22.48 60.67 -12.28
CA GLU A 17 22.08 62.02 -12.67
C GLU A 17 22.07 62.18 -14.21
N LEU A 18 23.10 61.70 -14.92
CA LEU A 18 23.15 61.74 -16.38
C LEU A 18 22.05 60.91 -17.03
N ARG A 19 21.75 59.72 -16.47
CA ARG A 19 20.65 58.87 -16.93
C ARG A 19 19.29 59.53 -16.70
N VAL A 20 19.11 60.23 -15.58
CA VAL A 20 17.88 60.99 -15.27
C VAL A 20 17.73 62.19 -16.21
N VAL A 21 18.80 62.95 -16.48
CA VAL A 21 18.78 64.08 -17.42
C VAL A 21 18.53 63.62 -18.87
N CYS A 22 19.16 62.51 -19.30
CA CYS A 22 18.88 61.89 -20.60
C CYS A 22 17.43 61.36 -20.68
N LEU A 23 16.89 60.78 -19.60
CA LEU A 23 15.50 60.35 -19.56
C LEU A 23 14.53 61.53 -19.59
N LEU A 24 14.80 62.62 -18.86
CA LEU A 24 13.98 63.83 -18.87
C LEU A 24 13.99 64.53 -20.22
N THR A 25 15.15 64.60 -20.89
CA THR A 25 15.26 65.15 -22.25
C THR A 25 14.56 64.25 -23.27
N LEU A 26 14.71 62.91 -23.17
CA LEU A 26 13.97 61.97 -24.02
C LEU A 26 12.46 62.01 -23.76
N LEU A 27 12.01 62.17 -22.52
CA LEU A 27 10.60 62.39 -22.18
C LEU A 27 10.07 63.69 -22.76
N GLY A 28 10.84 64.78 -22.69
CA GLY A 28 10.53 66.04 -23.37
C GLY A 28 10.40 65.88 -24.89
N VAL A 29 11.21 65.03 -25.51
CA VAL A 29 11.16 64.74 -26.96
C VAL A 29 10.05 63.75 -27.34
N LEU A 30 9.71 62.79 -26.46
CA LEU A 30 8.62 61.82 -26.68
C LEU A 30 7.22 62.42 -26.45
N PHE A 31 7.10 63.46 -25.63
CA PHE A 31 5.81 64.12 -25.35
C PHE A 31 5.51 65.33 -26.24
N VAL A 32 6.49 65.83 -27.01
CA VAL A 32 6.29 66.88 -28.02
C VAL A 32 6.14 66.22 -29.39
N GLU A 33 4.91 66.16 -29.90
CA GLU A 33 4.65 65.64 -31.25
C GLU A 33 5.32 66.51 -32.34
N PRO A 34 5.78 65.90 -33.45
CA PRO A 34 6.29 66.68 -34.59
C PRO A 34 5.17 67.55 -35.17
N GLY A 35 5.21 68.85 -34.85
CA GLY A 35 4.17 69.83 -35.21
C GLY A 35 3.72 70.76 -34.08
N PHE A 36 4.27 70.62 -32.87
CA PHE A 36 3.99 71.51 -31.74
C PHE A 36 4.33 72.98 -32.10
N GLY A 37 3.28 73.80 -32.30
CA GLY A 37 3.39 75.21 -32.69
C GLY A 37 3.10 75.54 -34.17
N GLN A 38 2.75 74.57 -35.03
CA GLN A 38 2.51 74.84 -36.47
C GLN A 38 1.03 74.81 -36.93
N ARG A 39 0.05 74.77 -36.02
CA ARG A 39 -1.38 74.94 -36.36
C ARG A 39 -2.03 75.92 -35.39
N GLY A 40 -2.63 76.97 -35.91
CA GLY A 40 -3.40 77.97 -35.14
C GLY A 40 -4.74 77.45 -34.60
N ASP A 41 -4.83 76.16 -34.26
CA ASP A 41 -6.07 75.47 -33.89
C ASP A 41 -5.80 74.27 -32.95
N ILE A 42 -4.79 74.37 -32.07
CA ILE A 42 -4.51 73.37 -31.03
C ILE A 42 -5.10 73.89 -29.72
N ASP A 43 -6.22 73.29 -29.28
CA ASP A 43 -6.75 73.55 -27.94
C ASP A 43 -5.86 72.86 -26.90
N ILE A 44 -5.02 73.66 -26.25
CA ILE A 44 -4.08 73.22 -25.21
C ILE A 44 -4.84 72.51 -24.07
N ASN A 45 -6.10 72.89 -23.78
CA ASN A 45 -6.87 72.26 -22.71
C ASN A 45 -7.32 70.86 -23.09
N GLU A 46 -7.71 70.64 -24.35
CA GLU A 46 -8.07 69.31 -24.86
C GLU A 46 -6.85 68.38 -24.86
N TRP A 47 -5.71 68.88 -25.36
CA TRP A 47 -4.44 68.13 -25.33
C TRP A 47 -4.00 67.78 -23.90
N LEU A 48 -4.07 68.73 -22.96
CA LEU A 48 -3.75 68.47 -21.55
C LEU A 48 -4.67 67.43 -20.94
N LYS A 49 -5.97 67.48 -21.26
CA LYS A 49 -6.97 66.54 -20.77
C LYS A 49 -6.67 65.11 -21.25
N ASP A 50 -6.36 64.94 -22.54
CA ASP A 50 -6.01 63.64 -23.12
C ASP A 50 -4.74 63.05 -22.48
N LYS A 51 -3.73 63.89 -22.21
CA LYS A 51 -2.51 63.44 -21.53
C LYS A 51 -2.76 63.04 -20.08
N VAL A 52 -3.62 63.77 -19.36
CA VAL A 52 -4.02 63.39 -17.98
C VAL A 52 -4.76 62.06 -17.99
N GLU A 53 -5.68 61.83 -18.94
CA GLU A 53 -6.39 60.56 -19.07
C GLU A 53 -5.43 59.40 -19.43
N PHE A 54 -4.46 59.66 -20.30
CA PHE A 54 -3.41 58.70 -20.62
C PHE A 54 -2.54 58.35 -19.41
N ILE A 55 -2.13 59.34 -18.61
CA ILE A 55 -1.37 59.12 -17.37
C ILE A 55 -2.19 58.27 -16.40
N LYS A 56 -3.48 58.56 -16.21
CA LYS A 56 -4.35 57.78 -15.35
C LYS A 56 -4.45 56.31 -15.80
N LYS A 57 -4.58 56.08 -17.11
CA LYS A 57 -4.60 54.73 -17.69
C LYS A 57 -3.27 54.00 -17.50
N LEU A 58 -2.14 54.71 -17.55
CA LEU A 58 -0.83 54.13 -17.25
C LEU A 58 -0.70 53.75 -15.76
N GLU A 59 -1.17 54.60 -14.85
CA GLU A 59 -1.19 54.30 -13.41
C GLU A 59 -2.04 53.06 -13.09
N GLU A 60 -3.20 52.93 -13.73
CA GLU A 60 -4.05 51.73 -13.61
C GLU A 60 -3.32 50.47 -14.11
N LYS A 61 -2.65 50.55 -15.27
CA LYS A 61 -1.85 49.44 -15.81
C LYS A 61 -0.66 49.09 -14.91
N LEU A 62 -0.02 50.09 -14.28
CA LEU A 62 1.08 49.86 -13.36
C LEU A 62 0.62 49.06 -12.14
N LYS A 63 -0.52 49.43 -11.54
CA LYS A 63 -1.14 48.67 -10.44
C LYS A 63 -1.48 47.24 -10.83
N GLU A 64 -1.96 47.02 -12.06
CA GLU A 64 -2.23 45.67 -12.57
C GLU A 64 -0.95 44.84 -12.70
N VAL A 65 0.14 45.45 -13.18
CA VAL A 65 1.45 44.79 -13.29
C VAL A 65 2.02 44.43 -11.92
N GLU A 66 1.93 45.34 -10.94
CA GLU A 66 2.34 45.07 -9.56
C GLU A 66 1.52 43.93 -8.93
N GLY A 67 0.22 43.88 -9.17
CA GLY A 67 -0.64 42.77 -8.74
C GLY A 67 -0.18 41.43 -9.31
N ARG A 68 0.11 41.38 -10.62
CA ARG A 68 0.64 40.18 -11.28
C ARG A 68 2.01 39.75 -10.74
N GLN A 69 2.86 40.70 -10.35
CA GLN A 69 4.15 40.37 -9.74
C GLN A 69 3.97 39.65 -8.40
N ASN A 70 3.08 40.16 -7.54
CA ASN A 70 2.78 39.51 -6.27
C ASN A 70 2.20 38.10 -6.45
N ASP A 71 1.33 37.90 -7.44
CA ASP A 71 0.79 36.59 -7.77
C ASP A 71 1.88 35.62 -8.27
N PHE A 72 2.87 36.14 -9.03
CA PHE A 72 4.01 35.35 -9.50
C PHE A 72 4.89 34.88 -8.34
N ASP A 73 5.21 35.77 -7.39
CA ASP A 73 5.98 35.42 -6.19
C ASP A 73 5.22 34.39 -5.31
N ALA A 74 3.90 34.54 -5.19
CA ALA A 74 3.05 33.57 -4.50
C ALA A 74 2.99 32.21 -5.23
N LEU A 75 3.08 32.20 -6.56
CA LEU A 75 3.13 30.97 -7.34
C LEU A 75 4.50 30.29 -7.24
N GLU A 76 5.59 31.06 -7.22
CA GLU A 76 6.95 30.54 -7.04
C GLU A 76 7.11 29.84 -5.68
N THR A 77 6.60 30.44 -4.61
CA THR A 77 6.60 29.81 -3.28
C THR A 77 5.80 28.51 -3.24
N LYS A 78 4.62 28.47 -3.88
CA LYS A 78 3.80 27.23 -4.02
C LYS A 78 4.49 26.17 -4.88
N LEU A 79 5.19 26.59 -5.94
CA LEU A 79 5.94 25.69 -6.81
C LEU A 79 7.06 25.00 -6.04
N ASN A 80 7.85 25.77 -5.29
CA ASN A 80 8.93 25.24 -4.46
C ASN A 80 8.41 24.24 -3.40
N ALA A 81 7.31 24.58 -2.71
CA ALA A 81 6.68 23.66 -1.76
C ALA A 81 6.18 22.36 -2.42
N THR A 82 5.65 22.44 -3.64
CA THR A 82 5.19 21.26 -4.40
C THR A 82 6.36 20.39 -4.85
N VAL A 83 7.47 21.03 -5.26
CA VAL A 83 8.72 20.32 -5.60
C VAL A 83 9.23 19.55 -4.38
N ASP A 84 9.27 20.18 -3.20
CA ASP A 84 9.70 19.53 -1.96
C ASP A 84 8.82 18.32 -1.63
N GLU A 85 7.50 18.45 -1.73
CA GLU A 85 6.58 17.33 -1.48
C GLU A 85 6.78 16.18 -2.47
N VAL A 86 6.97 16.47 -3.77
CA VAL A 86 7.27 15.45 -4.78
C VAL A 86 8.59 14.74 -4.49
N THR A 87 9.62 15.46 -4.01
CA THR A 87 10.88 14.81 -3.62
C THR A 87 10.72 13.90 -2.40
N ARG A 88 9.90 14.30 -1.42
CA ARG A 88 9.58 13.49 -0.23
C ARG A 88 8.82 12.22 -0.62
N GLN A 89 7.80 12.34 -1.45
CA GLN A 89 7.02 11.20 -1.95
C GLN A 89 7.89 10.22 -2.75
N LYS A 90 8.83 10.73 -3.55
CA LYS A 90 9.79 9.90 -4.28
C LYS A 90 10.66 9.08 -3.33
N ALA A 91 11.16 9.68 -2.25
CA ALA A 91 11.97 8.96 -1.24
C ALA A 91 11.15 7.87 -0.53
N GLU A 92 9.88 8.13 -0.21
CA GLU A 92 8.98 7.11 0.36
C GLU A 92 8.71 5.97 -0.62
N MET A 93 8.50 6.27 -1.90
CA MET A 93 8.30 5.26 -2.95
C MET A 93 9.53 4.36 -3.10
N ASP A 94 10.74 4.91 -3.07
CA ASP A 94 11.98 4.14 -3.13
C ASP A 94 12.15 3.22 -1.90
N LYS A 95 11.76 3.70 -0.72
CA LYS A 95 11.75 2.88 0.51
C LYS A 95 10.77 1.71 0.39
N LEU A 96 9.52 1.98 0.00
CA LEU A 96 8.49 0.95 -0.17
C LEU A 96 8.87 -0.07 -1.23
N LYS A 97 9.50 0.36 -2.32
CA LYS A 97 9.99 -0.55 -3.36
C LYS A 97 11.02 -1.54 -2.79
N LYS A 98 11.98 -1.05 -2.01
CA LYS A 98 12.99 -1.90 -1.35
C LYS A 98 12.37 -2.88 -0.35
N GLU A 99 11.37 -2.45 0.42
CA GLU A 99 10.62 -3.33 1.34
C GLU A 99 9.88 -4.43 0.58
N ASN A 100 9.25 -4.12 -0.55
CA ASN A 100 8.58 -5.11 -1.40
C ASN A 100 9.55 -6.14 -1.98
N GLU A 101 10.73 -5.73 -2.44
CA GLU A 101 11.79 -6.67 -2.91
C GLU A 101 12.24 -7.61 -1.77
N GLY A 102 12.38 -7.08 -0.56
CA GLY A 102 12.69 -7.87 0.63
C GLY A 102 11.58 -8.87 1.01
N LEU A 103 10.32 -8.45 0.93
CA LEU A 103 9.17 -9.32 1.20
C LEU A 103 9.04 -10.44 0.16
N GLN A 104 9.25 -10.16 -1.13
CA GLN A 104 9.25 -11.18 -2.17
C GLN A 104 10.33 -12.25 -1.93
N THR A 105 11.53 -11.84 -1.51
CA THR A 105 12.62 -12.77 -1.20
C THR A 105 12.25 -13.69 -0.03
N ARG A 106 11.65 -13.13 1.03
CA ARG A 106 11.17 -13.90 2.19
C ARG A 106 10.04 -14.84 1.82
N LEU A 107 9.11 -14.39 0.98
CA LEU A 107 7.99 -15.20 0.50
C LEU A 107 8.49 -16.43 -0.26
N ASN A 108 9.38 -16.23 -1.24
CA ASN A 108 9.95 -17.34 -2.02
C ASN A 108 10.69 -18.35 -1.12
N ALA A 109 11.44 -17.86 -0.12
CA ALA A 109 12.15 -18.72 0.83
C ALA A 109 11.16 -19.52 1.71
N THR A 110 10.08 -18.90 2.18
CA THR A 110 9.03 -19.57 2.95
C THR A 110 8.24 -20.57 2.12
N GLU A 111 7.94 -20.26 0.85
CA GLU A 111 7.31 -21.20 -0.09
C GLU A 111 8.18 -22.44 -0.29
N GLU A 112 9.49 -22.27 -0.48
CA GLU A 112 10.43 -23.40 -0.59
C GLU A 112 10.49 -24.26 0.68
N GLU A 113 10.43 -23.63 1.86
CA GLU A 113 10.39 -24.34 3.14
C GLU A 113 9.08 -25.13 3.32
N VAL A 114 7.94 -24.54 2.96
CA VAL A 114 6.64 -25.20 2.98
C VAL A 114 6.62 -26.40 2.04
N ASP A 115 7.19 -26.29 0.85
CA ASP A 115 7.28 -27.41 -0.09
C ASP A 115 8.15 -28.56 0.45
N LYS A 116 9.28 -28.24 1.09
CA LYS A 116 10.11 -29.25 1.78
C LYS A 116 9.35 -29.94 2.92
N LEU A 117 8.58 -29.19 3.71
CA LEU A 117 7.78 -29.74 4.79
C LEU A 117 6.63 -30.62 4.27
N LYS A 118 5.95 -30.21 3.20
CA LYS A 118 4.94 -31.03 2.52
C LYS A 118 5.54 -32.31 1.98
N GLN A 119 6.72 -32.23 1.36
CA GLN A 119 7.41 -33.41 0.82
C GLN A 119 7.85 -34.37 1.94
N ASN A 120 8.29 -33.86 3.09
CA ASN A 120 8.64 -34.69 4.25
C ASN A 120 7.40 -35.29 4.92
N SER A 121 6.28 -34.57 4.98
CA SER A 121 4.99 -35.09 5.45
C SER A 121 4.44 -36.16 4.49
N ALA A 122 4.65 -36.01 3.18
CA ALA A 122 4.27 -37.00 2.16
C ALA A 122 5.20 -38.24 2.10
N LYS A 123 6.39 -38.19 2.73
CA LYS A 123 7.30 -39.34 2.84
C LYS A 123 6.93 -40.29 3.97
N GLY A 124 6.12 -39.85 4.93
CA GLY A 124 5.37 -40.78 5.78
C GLY A 124 4.06 -41.09 5.06
N GLY A 125 3.79 -42.37 4.75
CA GLY A 125 2.51 -42.77 4.19
C GLY A 125 1.30 -42.25 4.99
N PRO A 126 0.07 -42.32 4.44
CA PRO A 126 -1.12 -41.78 5.08
C PRO A 126 -1.27 -42.29 6.53
N GLN A 127 -1.02 -41.41 7.51
CA GLN A 127 -1.18 -41.76 8.92
C GLN A 127 -2.67 -41.86 9.24
N ILE A 128 -3.18 -43.08 9.38
CA ILE A 128 -4.56 -43.34 9.74
C ILE A 128 -4.60 -44.13 11.04
N ALA A 129 -5.27 -43.58 12.04
CA ALA A 129 -5.50 -44.22 13.32
C ALA A 129 -6.80 -43.72 13.93
N PHE A 130 -7.57 -44.62 14.53
CA PHE A 130 -8.81 -44.26 15.20
C PHE A 130 -9.01 -45.09 16.48
N SER A 131 -9.80 -44.54 17.39
CA SER A 131 -10.32 -45.26 18.55
C SER A 131 -11.70 -44.74 18.89
N ALA A 132 -12.68 -45.63 19.05
CA ALA A 132 -14.06 -45.28 19.37
C ALA A 132 -14.71 -46.32 20.30
N SER A 133 -15.61 -45.89 21.19
CA SER A 133 -16.42 -46.79 22.03
C SER A 133 -17.87 -46.87 21.59
N LEU A 134 -18.50 -48.01 21.91
CA LEU A 134 -19.81 -48.40 21.41
C LEU A 134 -20.92 -47.46 21.93
N ALA A 135 -20.95 -47.20 23.23
CA ALA A 135 -21.93 -46.35 23.88
C ALA A 135 -21.32 -45.06 24.47
N ASN A 136 -22.15 -44.02 24.59
CA ASN A 136 -21.85 -42.88 25.46
C ASN A 136 -22.04 -43.27 26.94
N PHE A 137 -21.47 -42.48 27.85
CA PHE A 137 -21.61 -42.74 29.29
C PHE A 137 -23.10 -42.80 29.70
N GLY A 138 -23.51 -43.90 30.32
CA GLY A 138 -24.90 -44.13 30.74
C GLY A 138 -25.82 -44.78 29.69
N GLU A 139 -25.35 -45.04 28.46
CA GLU A 139 -26.09 -45.80 27.44
C GLU A 139 -25.71 -47.30 27.53
N ILE A 140 -26.71 -48.19 27.45
CA ILE A 140 -26.48 -49.64 27.33
C ILE A 140 -26.77 -50.03 25.88
N TYR A 141 -25.75 -50.47 25.16
CA TYR A 141 -25.88 -50.90 23.78
C TYR A 141 -25.70 -52.42 23.65
N LYS A 142 -26.79 -53.11 23.30
CA LYS A 142 -26.75 -54.52 22.90
C LYS A 142 -26.78 -54.56 21.39
N GLY A 143 -25.65 -54.95 20.79
CA GLY A 143 -25.45 -54.93 19.35
C GLY A 143 -26.51 -55.72 18.58
N PRO A 144 -26.78 -55.38 17.31
CA PRO A 144 -27.76 -56.08 16.50
C PRO A 144 -27.39 -57.56 16.37
N CYS A 145 -28.35 -58.46 16.57
CA CYS A 145 -28.22 -59.89 16.22
C CYS A 145 -28.34 -60.12 14.70
N THR A 146 -27.95 -59.13 13.88
CA THR A 146 -28.17 -59.08 12.43
C THR A 146 -26.88 -58.67 11.70
N ASP A 147 -26.92 -58.68 10.36
CA ASP A 147 -25.85 -58.34 9.41
C ASP A 147 -25.50 -56.83 9.30
N LYS A 148 -25.88 -56.00 10.28
CA LYS A 148 -25.66 -54.55 10.24
C LYS A 148 -24.35 -54.16 10.92
N ALA A 149 -23.67 -53.16 10.37
CA ALA A 149 -22.46 -52.60 10.98
C ALA A 149 -22.74 -52.04 12.38
N LEU A 150 -21.83 -52.31 13.32
CA LEU A 150 -21.86 -51.78 14.68
C LEU A 150 -21.33 -50.34 14.66
N ILE A 151 -22.14 -49.39 15.10
CA ILE A 151 -21.78 -47.97 15.11
C ILE A 151 -21.20 -47.61 16.49
N PHE A 152 -19.90 -47.36 16.56
CA PHE A 152 -19.22 -46.85 17.75
C PHE A 152 -19.32 -45.32 17.77
N LYS A 153 -20.28 -44.80 18.54
CA LYS A 153 -20.64 -43.37 18.50
C LYS A 153 -19.61 -42.46 19.16
N ARG A 154 -18.90 -42.95 20.17
CA ARG A 154 -17.98 -42.11 20.96
C ARG A 154 -16.58 -42.23 20.40
N VAL A 155 -16.14 -41.25 19.63
CA VAL A 155 -14.80 -41.23 19.03
C VAL A 155 -13.81 -40.54 19.96
N PHE A 156 -12.75 -41.23 20.36
CA PHE A 156 -11.64 -40.68 21.15
C PHE A 156 -10.56 -40.06 20.27
N SER A 157 -10.29 -40.67 19.11
CA SER A 157 -9.31 -40.19 18.13
C SER A 157 -9.69 -40.66 16.72
N ASN A 158 -9.38 -39.86 15.70
CA ASN A 158 -9.67 -40.16 14.29
C ASN A 158 -8.63 -39.50 13.36
N THR A 159 -7.36 -39.79 13.59
CA THR A 159 -6.25 -39.35 12.74
C THR A 159 -6.44 -39.88 11.31
N GLY A 160 -6.36 -39.00 10.32
CA GLY A 160 -6.60 -39.34 8.92
C GLY A 160 -8.08 -39.47 8.53
N ASN A 161 -9.02 -39.25 9.46
CA ASN A 161 -10.47 -39.28 9.23
C ASN A 161 -10.99 -40.58 8.58
N GLY A 162 -10.35 -41.71 8.87
CA GLY A 162 -10.70 -43.00 8.27
C GLY A 162 -11.99 -43.61 8.85
N TYR A 163 -12.39 -43.24 10.06
CA TYR A 163 -13.59 -43.78 10.71
C TYR A 163 -14.78 -42.81 10.61
N ASP A 164 -15.94 -43.31 10.18
CA ASP A 164 -17.20 -42.56 10.15
C ASP A 164 -18.13 -42.97 11.32
N PRO A 165 -18.36 -42.09 12.31
CA PRO A 165 -19.18 -42.39 13.48
C PRO A 165 -20.69 -42.49 13.19
N ASN A 166 -21.15 -42.12 11.99
CA ASN A 166 -22.56 -42.26 11.61
C ASN A 166 -22.86 -43.63 11.01
N THR A 167 -21.86 -44.23 10.35
CA THR A 167 -22.01 -45.53 9.66
C THR A 167 -21.30 -46.68 10.38
N GLY A 168 -20.34 -46.39 11.25
CA GLY A 168 -19.51 -47.39 11.92
C GLY A 168 -18.43 -47.99 11.02
N ILE A 169 -18.18 -47.37 9.86
CA ILE A 169 -17.27 -47.90 8.84
C ILE A 169 -15.90 -47.25 8.99
N PHE A 170 -14.86 -48.08 8.99
CA PHE A 170 -13.47 -47.65 8.86
C PHE A 170 -12.98 -47.87 7.42
N THR A 171 -12.42 -46.83 6.82
CA THR A 171 -11.84 -46.83 5.48
C THR A 171 -10.37 -46.43 5.54
N ALA A 172 -9.53 -47.21 4.86
CA ALA A 172 -8.10 -46.94 4.74
C ALA A 172 -7.63 -47.24 3.30
N PRO A 173 -6.72 -46.42 2.73
CA PRO A 173 -6.01 -46.77 1.52
C PRO A 173 -5.00 -47.87 1.86
N LEU A 174 -5.14 -49.01 1.19
CA LEU A 174 -4.25 -50.16 1.32
C LEU A 174 -3.68 -50.47 -0.06
N ASP A 175 -2.41 -50.85 -0.10
CA ASP A 175 -1.74 -51.31 -1.31
C ASP A 175 -1.92 -52.82 -1.52
N GLY A 176 -1.73 -53.28 -2.77
CA GLY A 176 -1.81 -54.70 -3.10
C GLY A 176 -0.77 -55.52 -2.33
N GLY A 177 -1.23 -56.37 -1.41
CA GLY A 177 -0.37 -57.21 -0.56
C GLY A 177 -0.43 -56.87 0.93
N ASP A 178 -1.07 -55.75 1.29
CA ASP A 178 -1.35 -55.41 2.69
C ASP A 178 -2.24 -56.45 3.36
N LYS A 179 -2.03 -56.64 4.67
CA LYS A 179 -2.79 -57.60 5.49
C LYS A 179 -3.59 -56.85 6.55
N VAL A 180 -4.89 -57.12 6.59
CA VAL A 180 -5.79 -56.59 7.63
C VAL A 180 -6.04 -57.69 8.66
N TYR A 181 -5.84 -57.36 9.92
CA TYR A 181 -6.10 -58.26 11.05
C TYR A 181 -7.21 -57.67 11.91
N MET A 182 -8.21 -58.49 12.22
CA MET A 182 -9.26 -58.18 13.19
C MET A 182 -9.48 -59.44 14.01
N GLU A 183 -9.32 -59.34 15.32
CA GLU A 183 -9.43 -60.48 16.23
C GLU A 183 -10.42 -60.17 17.34
N LEU A 184 -11.39 -61.05 17.50
CA LEU A 184 -12.19 -61.16 18.71
C LEU A 184 -11.74 -62.43 19.42
N TRP A 185 -11.59 -62.38 20.73
CA TRP A 185 -11.17 -63.53 21.53
C TRP A 185 -12.14 -64.71 21.34
N ASP A 186 -11.64 -65.93 21.47
CA ASP A 186 -12.47 -67.15 21.38
C ASP A 186 -13.65 -67.09 22.37
N ASN A 187 -14.84 -67.43 21.88
CA ASN A 187 -16.12 -67.27 22.60
C ASN A 187 -16.45 -65.83 23.05
N GLY A 188 -15.71 -64.83 22.57
CA GLY A 188 -15.94 -63.43 22.82
C GLY A 188 -17.27 -62.95 22.23
N ARG A 189 -17.94 -62.07 22.96
CA ARG A 189 -19.13 -61.35 22.49
C ARG A 189 -18.93 -59.87 22.75
N VAL A 190 -19.36 -59.04 21.81
CA VAL A 190 -19.39 -57.59 21.98
C VAL A 190 -20.57 -57.25 22.88
N PHE A 191 -20.31 -56.75 24.08
CA PHE A 191 -21.33 -56.32 25.02
C PHE A 191 -20.87 -55.07 25.74
N ASP A 192 -21.67 -54.01 25.67
CA ASP A 192 -21.37 -52.77 26.37
C ASP A 192 -22.29 -52.54 27.58
N ASN A 193 -21.76 -51.90 28.62
CA ASN A 193 -22.48 -51.56 29.84
C ASN A 193 -22.44 -50.04 30.10
N MET A 194 -22.99 -49.58 31.22
CA MET A 194 -23.09 -48.13 31.53
C MET A 194 -21.73 -47.40 31.57
N ASN A 195 -20.62 -48.15 31.65
CA ASN A 195 -19.26 -47.61 31.68
C ASN A 195 -18.62 -47.49 30.28
N GLY A 196 -19.27 -47.94 29.20
CA GLY A 196 -18.76 -47.78 27.83
C GLY A 196 -17.47 -48.56 27.55
N HIS A 197 -17.33 -49.77 28.11
CA HIS A 197 -16.09 -50.57 28.07
C HIS A 197 -15.77 -51.17 26.71
N THR A 198 -16.72 -51.20 25.77
CA THR A 198 -16.46 -51.75 24.44
C THR A 198 -15.83 -50.68 23.55
N THR A 199 -14.53 -50.82 23.28
CA THR A 199 -13.77 -49.95 22.37
C THR A 199 -13.34 -50.71 21.12
N PHE A 200 -13.45 -50.08 19.95
CA PHE A 200 -12.90 -50.51 18.68
C PHE A 200 -11.84 -49.51 18.23
N SER A 201 -10.64 -50.00 17.98
CA SER A 201 -9.48 -49.18 17.62
C SER A 201 -8.71 -49.85 16.48
N GLY A 202 -8.09 -49.05 15.63
CA GLY A 202 -7.25 -49.53 14.54
C GLY A 202 -6.27 -48.45 14.09
N PHE A 203 -5.15 -48.87 13.53
CA PHE A 203 -4.13 -47.99 12.98
C PHE A 203 -3.41 -48.68 11.82
N LEU A 204 -2.94 -47.90 10.85
CA LEU A 204 -2.08 -48.40 9.78
C LEU A 204 -0.62 -48.43 10.27
N VAL A 205 0.02 -49.58 10.07
CA VAL A 205 1.45 -49.76 10.35
C VAL A 205 2.18 -49.80 9.02
N PHE A 206 3.07 -48.84 8.81
CA PHE A 206 3.98 -48.87 7.67
C PHE A 206 5.24 -49.63 8.07
N PRO A 207 5.66 -50.66 7.31
CA PRO A 207 6.99 -51.24 7.50
C PRO A 207 8.05 -50.15 7.27
N ALA A 208 9.09 -50.15 8.12
CA ALA A 208 10.23 -49.24 8.01
C ALA A 208 11.17 -49.64 6.86
#